data_AF-A0A9E0JN03-F1
#
_entry.id   AF-A0A9E0JN03-F1
#
_cell.length_a   1.000
_cell.length_b   1.000
_cell.length_c   1.000
_cell.angle_alpha   90.00
_cell.angle_beta   90.00
_cell.angle_gamma   90.00
#
_symmetry.space_group_name_H-M   'P 1'
#
loop_
_entity.id
_entity.type
_entity.pdbx_description
1 polymer ?
#
loop_
_entity_poly.entity_id
_entity_poly.type
_entity_poly.pdbx_seq_one_letter_code
_entity_poly.pdbx_strand_id
1 'polypeptide(L)'
;TRGDRNPRDSRDSREPREPRERRARDTDRVPEEDSLDTTGKVRLFIAIGKKDGITLKKLLDKISKKANVAESKIRNVELYENFSFVSVPFKEAEIIIDAFEVERTGKKPLIEKAKENKKR
;
A
#
# COMPACT_ATOMS: atom_id res chain seq x y z
N THR A 1 3.27 -73.16 -43.03
CA THR A 1 3.34 -71.78 -43.55
C THR A 1 2.17 -71.01 -42.99
N ARG A 2 2.43 -69.89 -42.28
CA ARG A 2 1.47 -68.85 -41.84
C ARG A 2 0.37 -69.36 -40.87
N GLY A 3 0.33 -68.98 -39.60
CA GLY A 3 0.57 -67.65 -39.06
C GLY A 3 -0.77 -67.06 -38.64
N ASP A 4 -1.04 -67.11 -37.35
CA ASP A 4 -1.53 -65.98 -36.55
C ASP A 4 -2.60 -65.07 -37.17
N ARG A 5 -3.82 -65.09 -36.60
CA ARG A 5 -4.30 -63.98 -35.75
C ARG A 5 -5.75 -64.16 -35.32
N ASN A 6 -5.93 -64.43 -34.03
CA ASN A 6 -7.08 -63.96 -33.28
C ASN A 6 -6.67 -62.63 -32.63
N PRO A 7 -7.40 -61.54 -32.87
CA PRO A 7 -7.61 -60.61 -31.77
C PRO A 7 -9.06 -60.14 -31.77
N ARG A 8 -9.85 -60.80 -30.93
CA ARG A 8 -11.12 -60.27 -30.44
C ARG A 8 -10.83 -59.47 -29.18
N ASP A 9 -10.35 -58.25 -29.35
CA ASP A 9 -10.31 -57.27 -28.26
C ASP A 9 -10.88 -55.95 -28.77
N SER A 10 -12.21 -55.94 -28.83
CA SER A 10 -12.98 -54.75 -29.14
C SER A 10 -13.23 -54.00 -27.85
N ARG A 11 -12.54 -52.86 -27.75
CA ARG A 11 -12.93 -51.66 -26.99
C ARG A 11 -12.65 -51.70 -25.49
N ASP A 12 -11.36 -51.65 -25.19
CA ASP A 12 -10.82 -50.90 -24.05
C ASP A 12 -11.56 -49.55 -23.95
N SER A 13 -12.41 -49.44 -22.94
CA SER A 13 -13.06 -48.20 -22.54
C SER A 13 -12.01 -47.30 -21.90
N ARG A 14 -11.12 -46.73 -22.73
CA ARG A 14 -10.24 -45.65 -22.30
C ARG A 14 -11.08 -44.42 -22.11
N GLU A 15 -11.44 -44.20 -20.85
CA GLU A 15 -11.79 -42.88 -20.35
C GLU A 15 -10.85 -41.83 -20.98
N PRO A 16 -11.39 -40.76 -21.58
CA PRO A 16 -10.58 -39.60 -21.89
C PRO A 16 -10.02 -39.10 -20.56
N ARG A 17 -8.72 -39.33 -20.30
CA ARG A 17 -8.05 -38.64 -19.22
C ARG A 17 -8.20 -37.16 -19.48
N GLU A 18 -8.88 -36.48 -18.56
CA GLU A 18 -9.12 -35.06 -18.64
C GLU A 18 -7.82 -34.33 -18.99
N PRO A 19 -7.88 -33.30 -19.86
CA PRO A 19 -6.73 -32.47 -20.12
C PRO A 19 -6.27 -31.91 -18.77
N ARG A 20 -5.05 -32.27 -18.35
CA ARG A 20 -4.38 -31.56 -17.26
C ARG A 20 -4.46 -30.08 -17.61
N GLU A 21 -5.25 -29.34 -16.84
CA GLU A 21 -5.32 -27.89 -16.93
C GLU A 21 -3.87 -27.39 -16.97
N ARG A 22 -3.56 -26.79 -18.11
CA ARG A 22 -2.26 -26.19 -18.33
C ARG A 22 -2.11 -25.18 -17.21
N ARG A 23 -1.14 -25.43 -16.33
CA ARG A 23 -0.59 -24.44 -15.40
C ARG A 23 -0.46 -23.13 -16.17
N ALA A 24 -1.38 -22.21 -15.93
CA ALA A 24 -1.21 -20.81 -16.25
C ALA A 24 -0.04 -20.35 -15.37
N ARG A 25 1.16 -20.40 -15.94
CA ARG A 25 2.29 -19.61 -15.50
C ARG A 25 1.92 -18.14 -15.68
N ASP A 26 2.41 -17.31 -14.75
CA ASP A 26 2.74 -15.90 -14.94
C ASP A 26 1.78 -15.14 -15.85
N THR A 27 0.91 -14.29 -15.33
CA THR A 27 1.23 -12.93 -14.89
C THR A 27 -0.14 -12.41 -14.47
N ASP A 28 -0.39 -12.11 -13.20
CA ASP A 28 -0.71 -10.73 -12.83
C ASP A 28 -0.65 -10.67 -11.30
N ARG A 29 0.57 -10.63 -10.80
CA ARG A 29 0.82 -10.02 -9.50
C ARG A 29 0.60 -8.52 -9.66
N VAL A 30 -0.64 -8.10 -9.63
CA VAL A 30 -0.99 -6.74 -9.20
C VAL A 30 -1.57 -6.89 -7.81
N PRO A 31 -0.80 -6.68 -6.73
CA PRO A 31 -1.42 -6.26 -5.49
C PRO A 31 -2.02 -4.89 -5.79
N GLU A 32 -3.29 -4.85 -6.23
CA GLU A 32 -4.12 -3.66 -6.24
C GLU A 32 -4.47 -3.26 -4.79
N GLU A 33 -3.46 -2.95 -3.99
CA GLU A 33 -3.63 -2.36 -2.65
C GLU A 33 -2.73 -1.13 -2.44
N ASP A 34 -2.23 -0.53 -3.52
CA ASP A 34 -1.66 0.82 -3.53
C ASP A 34 -2.74 1.80 -4.03
N SER A 35 -3.94 1.67 -3.47
CA SER A 35 -5.10 2.52 -3.74
C SER A 35 -5.66 2.91 -2.39
N LEU A 36 -5.10 3.95 -1.78
CA LEU A 36 -5.59 4.56 -0.54
C LEU A 36 -6.17 3.55 0.45
N ASP A 37 -5.32 2.83 1.20
CA ASP A 37 -5.67 1.97 2.34
C ASP A 37 -7.19 1.96 2.63
N THR A 38 -7.91 1.00 2.05
CA THR A 38 -9.36 0.79 2.26
C THR A 38 -9.74 0.57 3.74
N THR A 39 -8.75 0.63 4.64
CA THR A 39 -8.83 0.67 6.10
C THR A 39 -8.98 2.07 6.71
N GLY A 40 -9.18 3.13 5.92
CA GLY A 40 -9.48 4.47 6.42
C GLY A 40 -8.28 5.19 7.03
N LYS A 41 -7.07 4.91 6.50
CA LYS A 41 -5.84 5.60 6.86
C LYS A 41 -5.38 6.50 5.71
N VAL A 42 -4.72 7.57 6.08
CA VAL A 42 -4.20 8.60 5.18
C VAL A 42 -2.73 8.78 5.48
N ARG A 43 -1.92 8.75 4.43
CA ARG A 43 -0.51 9.15 4.51
C ARG A 43 -0.44 10.67 4.36
N LEU A 44 0.21 11.34 5.31
CA LEU A 44 0.47 12.77 5.28
C LEU A 44 1.92 13.03 4.90
N PHE A 45 2.13 14.00 4.04
CA PHE A 45 3.42 14.61 3.73
C PHE A 45 3.67 15.78 4.65
N ILE A 46 4.87 15.85 5.22
CA ILE A 46 5.30 16.93 6.11
C ILE A 46 6.56 17.54 5.51
N ALA A 47 6.50 18.84 5.20
CA ALA A 47 7.62 19.61 4.64
C ALA A 47 8.68 19.97 5.71
N ILE A 48 9.03 19.01 6.57
CA ILE A 48 10.13 19.07 7.53
C ILE A 48 10.83 17.72 7.53
N GLY A 49 12.16 17.71 7.46
CA GLY A 49 12.97 16.51 7.52
C GLY A 49 14.06 16.55 8.58
N LYS A 50 15.02 15.63 8.46
CA LYS A 50 16.17 15.53 9.36
C LYS A 50 17.09 16.75 9.27
N LYS A 51 17.21 17.39 8.10
CA LYS A 51 18.04 18.60 7.92
C LYS A 51 17.54 19.77 8.76
N ASP A 52 16.26 19.80 9.07
CA ASP A 52 15.66 20.79 9.97
C ASP A 52 15.89 20.46 11.46
N GLY A 53 16.68 19.42 11.78
CA GLY A 53 16.97 19.00 13.15
C GLY A 53 15.79 18.33 13.87
N ILE A 54 14.78 17.87 13.11
CA ILE A 54 13.66 17.09 13.62
C ILE A 54 14.07 15.63 13.83
N THR A 55 13.64 15.09 14.97
CA THR A 55 13.68 13.67 15.30
C THR A 55 12.26 13.12 15.37
N LEU A 56 12.09 11.79 15.37
CA LEU A 56 10.79 11.14 15.45
C LEU A 56 9.95 11.67 16.62
N LYS A 57 10.56 11.74 17.82
CA LYS A 57 9.90 12.27 19.02
C LYS A 57 9.45 13.72 18.85
N LYS A 58 10.31 14.58 18.30
CA LYS A 58 9.96 16.00 18.06
C LYS A 58 8.84 16.15 17.02
N LEU A 59 8.83 15.30 15.99
CA LEU A 59 7.78 15.30 14.98
C LEU A 59 6.42 14.93 15.59
N LEU A 60 6.38 13.82 16.34
CA LEU A 60 5.18 13.35 17.03
C LEU A 60 4.66 14.38 18.03
N ASP A 61 5.55 14.93 18.87
CA ASP A 61 5.21 15.96 19.85
C ASP A 61 4.65 17.23 19.17
N LYS A 62 5.23 17.64 18.04
CA LYS A 62 4.77 18.81 17.28
C LYS A 62 3.38 18.59 16.67
N ILE A 63 3.11 17.41 16.13
CA ILE A 63 1.79 17.07 15.57
C ILE A 63 0.77 16.97 16.71
N SER A 64 1.09 16.22 17.77
CA SER A 64 0.25 15.99 18.94
C SER A 64 -0.17 17.29 19.62
N LYS A 65 0.80 18.18 19.93
CA LYS A 65 0.54 19.47 20.57
C LYS A 65 -0.36 20.39 19.76
N LYS A 66 -0.26 20.33 18.43
CA LYS A 66 -0.94 21.28 17.55
C LYS A 66 -2.29 20.79 17.07
N ALA A 67 -2.40 19.53 16.71
CA ALA A 67 -3.64 18.91 16.27
C ALA A 67 -4.47 18.32 17.42
N ASN A 68 -3.93 18.27 18.65
CA ASN A 68 -4.55 17.60 19.79
C ASN A 68 -4.87 16.12 19.50
N VAL A 69 -3.97 15.46 18.76
CA VAL A 69 -4.11 14.05 18.36
C VAL A 69 -3.15 13.20 19.17
N ALA A 70 -3.63 12.08 19.71
CA ALA A 70 -2.80 11.14 20.44
C ALA A 70 -1.69 10.55 19.54
N GLU A 71 -0.45 10.55 20.03
CA GLU A 71 0.70 9.97 19.31
C GLU A 71 0.47 8.50 18.91
N SER A 72 -0.33 7.75 19.68
CA SER A 72 -0.69 6.36 19.40
C SER A 72 -1.45 6.16 18.07
N LYS A 73 -2.08 7.22 17.56
CA LYS A 73 -2.80 7.24 16.27
C LYS A 73 -1.86 7.47 15.10
N ILE A 74 -0.69 8.06 15.35
CA ILE A 74 0.32 8.33 14.33
C ILE A 74 1.21 7.10 14.21
N ARG A 75 1.22 6.48 13.03
CA ARG A 75 1.97 5.25 12.74
C ARG A 75 2.81 5.43 11.48
N ASN A 76 3.70 4.45 11.23
CA ASN A 76 4.52 4.37 10.02
C ASN A 76 5.21 5.70 9.68
N VAL A 77 5.98 6.23 10.63
CA VAL A 77 6.69 7.48 10.43
C VAL A 77 7.98 7.25 9.64
N GLU A 78 8.08 7.89 8.49
CA GLU A 78 9.23 7.82 7.60
C GLU A 78 9.91 9.20 7.56
N LEU A 79 11.09 9.31 8.19
CA LEU A 79 11.87 10.55 8.22
C LEU A 79 12.91 10.57 7.10
N TYR A 80 12.77 11.52 6.18
CA TYR A 80 13.76 11.79 5.12
C TYR A 80 14.58 13.03 5.46
N GLU A 81 15.55 13.37 4.60
CA GLU A 81 16.40 14.55 4.84
C GLU A 81 15.63 15.87 4.79
N ASN A 82 14.76 16.05 3.79
CA ASN A 82 14.07 17.32 3.53
C ASN A 82 12.58 17.30 3.89
N PHE A 83 12.01 16.12 4.13
CA PHE A 83 10.59 15.92 4.39
C PHE A 83 10.36 14.67 5.24
N SER A 84 9.13 14.47 5.68
CA SER A 84 8.72 13.29 6.41
C SER A 84 7.35 12.82 5.95
N PHE A 85 7.07 11.53 6.14
CA PHE A 85 5.73 10.98 5.95
C PHE A 85 5.24 10.32 7.23
N VAL A 86 3.93 10.37 7.45
CA VAL A 86 3.26 9.69 8.57
C VAL A 86 1.95 9.07 8.08
N SER A 87 1.57 7.91 8.62
CA SER A 87 0.24 7.33 8.41
C SER A 87 -0.63 7.58 9.63
N VAL A 88 -1.81 8.15 9.41
CA VAL A 88 -2.80 8.46 10.44
C VAL A 88 -4.19 8.03 9.96
N PRO A 89 -5.15 7.72 10.84
CA PRO A 89 -6.52 7.49 10.40
C PRO A 89 -7.14 8.76 9.81
N PHE A 90 -8.10 8.59 8.91
CA PHE A 90 -8.69 9.68 8.12
C PHE A 90 -9.25 10.81 8.97
N LYS A 91 -9.97 10.50 10.05
CA LYS A 91 -10.55 11.51 10.95
C LYS A 91 -9.48 12.40 11.58
N GLU A 92 -8.44 11.78 12.12
CA GLU A 92 -7.31 12.49 12.71
C GLU A 92 -6.49 13.23 11.65
N ALA A 93 -6.40 12.71 10.43
CA ALA A 93 -5.70 13.36 9.33
C ALA A 93 -6.30 14.72 8.97
N GLU A 94 -7.63 14.83 8.90
CA GLU A 94 -8.31 16.10 8.61
C GLU A 94 -8.04 17.13 9.71
N ILE A 95 -8.15 16.73 10.97
CA ILE A 95 -7.84 17.60 12.12
C ILE A 95 -6.38 18.10 12.04
N ILE A 96 -5.44 17.22 11.68
CA ILE A 96 -4.02 17.60 11.53
C ILE A 96 -3.84 18.57 10.36
N ILE A 97 -4.48 18.36 9.22
CA ILE A 97 -4.34 19.26 8.07
C ILE A 97 -4.89 20.65 8.45
N ASP A 98 -6.11 20.71 8.97
CA ASP A 98 -6.79 21.96 9.35
C ASP A 98 -5.98 22.73 10.40
N ALA A 99 -5.46 22.05 11.43
CA ALA A 99 -4.65 22.67 12.47
C ALA A 99 -3.34 23.29 11.95
N PHE A 100 -2.82 22.82 10.82
CA PHE A 100 -1.57 23.29 10.22
C PHE A 100 -1.79 24.20 9.00
N GLU A 101 -3.00 24.25 8.44
CA GLU A 101 -3.39 25.15 7.35
C GLU A 101 -3.70 26.56 7.87
N VAL A 102 -4.34 26.68 9.02
CA VAL A 102 -4.76 27.97 9.62
C VAL A 102 -3.57 28.90 9.94
N GLU A 103 -2.37 28.35 10.13
CA GLU A 103 -1.22 29.12 10.63
C GLU A 103 -0.48 29.95 9.55
N ARG A 104 -0.91 29.92 8.28
CA ARG A 104 -0.20 30.62 7.20
C ARG A 104 -1.10 31.35 6.21
N THR A 105 -1.24 32.66 6.41
CA THR A 105 -1.67 33.60 5.36
C THR A 105 -0.63 33.61 4.22
N GLY A 106 -0.88 32.86 3.15
CA GLY A 106 -0.17 32.99 1.86
C GLY A 106 1.09 32.16 1.62
N LYS A 107 1.41 31.15 2.44
CA LYS A 107 2.56 30.24 2.24
C LYS A 107 2.11 28.78 2.12
N LYS A 108 2.84 27.98 1.33
CA LYS A 108 2.55 26.55 1.11
C LYS A 108 2.34 25.79 2.45
N PRO A 109 1.40 24.83 2.50
CA PRO A 109 1.10 24.09 3.72
C PRO A 109 2.32 23.33 4.22
N LEU A 110 2.49 23.27 5.54
CA LEU A 110 3.55 22.47 6.15
C LEU A 110 3.22 20.97 6.08
N ILE A 111 1.93 20.65 6.11
CA ILE A 111 1.41 19.29 6.08
C ILE A 111 0.36 19.21 4.97
N GLU A 112 0.44 18.18 4.13
CA GLU A 112 -0.52 17.90 3.06
C GLU A 112 -0.83 16.40 3.01
N LYS A 113 -1.93 16.01 2.36
CA LYS A 113 -2.15 14.61 1.99
C LYS A 113 -1.03 14.18 1.04
N ALA A 114 -0.37 13.07 1.35
CA ALA A 114 0.71 12.55 0.51
C ALA A 114 0.13 12.13 -0.84
N LYS A 115 0.81 12.53 -1.92
CA LYS A 115 0.45 12.08 -3.26
C LYS A 115 0.89 10.63 -3.42
N GLU A 116 0.00 9.80 -3.96
CA GLU A 116 0.29 8.42 -4.30
C GLU A 116 1.22 8.42 -5.52
N ASN A 117 2.49 8.10 -5.29
CA ASN A 117 3.43 7.91 -6.40
C ASN A 117 3.20 6.50 -6.93
N LYS A 118 2.42 6.38 -8.02
CA LYS A 118 2.46 5.20 -8.89
C LYS A 118 3.93 4.98 -9.26
N LYS A 119 4.58 3.99 -8.64
CA LYS A 119 5.90 3.53 -9.07
C LYS A 119 5.77 3.18 -10.56
N ARG A 120 6.43 3.95 -11.41
CA ARG A 120 6.65 3.61 -12.81
C ARG A 120 7.72 2.54 -12.94
#